data_AF-A0A920F2C3-F1
#
_entry.id   AF-A0A920F2C3-F1
#
_cell.length_a   1.000
_cell.length_b   1.000
_cell.length_c   1.000
_cell.angle_alpha   90.00
_cell.angle_beta   90.00
_cell.angle_gamma   90.00
#
_symmetry.space_group_name_H-M   'P 1'
#
loop_
_entity.id
_entity.type
_entity.pdbx_description
1 polymer ?
#
loop_
_entity_poly.entity_id
_entity_poly.type
_entity_poly.pdbx_seq_one_letter_code
_entity_poly.pdbx_strand_id
1 'polypeptide(L)'
;MVGSIKSWGAIYILAGNVFNWKVQHNVLHHSFTNIHGHDEDLEAGTVMRFSKHAKWRAIHRFQHLYFIILYGLTDARWVITTDFIQLKRYLKLNLSYKKKTSPTREWLVLVLTKIFYVALWIVLPMLVLDLAWWKILIGFVVMHYTAGIILSVVFQLAHITTNTDMPLPSTQVQ
;
A
#
# COMPACT_ATOMS: atom_id res chain seq x y z
N MET A 1 6.49 7.81 -29.50
CA MET A 1 7.09 6.62 -28.85
C MET A 1 7.83 7.03 -27.57
N VAL A 2 7.11 7.33 -26.49
CA VAL A 2 7.68 7.48 -25.14
C VAL A 2 6.83 6.62 -24.21
N GLY A 3 6.94 5.31 -24.37
CA GLY A 3 6.20 4.29 -23.61
C GLY A 3 7.04 3.77 -22.46
N SER A 4 7.18 4.61 -21.42
CA SER A 4 7.74 4.38 -20.08
C SER A 4 8.06 2.91 -19.70
N ILE A 5 9.35 2.56 -19.76
CA ILE A 5 9.97 1.48 -18.97
C ILE A 5 10.65 2.02 -17.70
N LYS A 6 10.58 3.32 -17.42
CA LYS A 6 11.38 3.96 -16.36
C LYS A 6 10.51 4.33 -15.17
N SER A 7 10.52 3.50 -14.10
CA SER A 7 10.38 3.87 -12.66
C SER A 7 9.57 2.88 -11.78
N TRP A 8 8.92 1.85 -12.34
CA TRP A 8 8.06 0.95 -11.53
C TRP A 8 8.82 -0.16 -10.79
N GLY A 9 10.11 -0.38 -11.08
CA GLY A 9 10.92 -1.42 -10.43
C GLY A 9 11.06 -1.21 -8.92
N ALA A 10 11.05 0.04 -8.46
CA ALA A 10 11.11 0.37 -7.05
C ALA A 10 9.93 -0.22 -6.25
N ILE A 11 8.73 -0.26 -6.84
CA ILE A 11 7.54 -0.83 -6.17
C ILE A 11 7.74 -2.33 -5.91
N TYR A 12 8.25 -3.08 -6.88
CA TYR A 12 8.52 -4.51 -6.68
C TYR A 12 9.66 -4.76 -5.69
N ILE A 13 10.68 -3.89 -5.66
CA ILE A 13 11.76 -3.94 -4.68
C ILE A 13 11.26 -3.60 -3.27
N LEU A 14 10.18 -2.84 -3.14
CA LEU A 14 9.46 -2.53 -1.89
C LEU A 14 8.24 -3.45 -1.68
N ALA A 15 8.26 -4.65 -2.27
CA ALA A 15 7.22 -5.67 -2.17
C ALA A 15 5.85 -5.35 -2.76
N GLY A 16 5.56 -4.14 -3.22
CA GLY A 16 4.28 -3.77 -3.81
C GLY A 16 4.06 -4.37 -5.19
N ASN A 17 2.80 -4.38 -5.64
CA ASN A 17 2.44 -4.81 -6.99
C ASN A 17 2.09 -3.62 -7.89
N VAL A 18 2.71 -3.54 -9.07
CA VAL A 18 2.54 -2.40 -9.99
C VAL A 18 1.13 -2.31 -10.59
N PHE A 19 0.45 -3.44 -10.80
CA PHE A 19 -0.94 -3.42 -11.26
C PHE A 19 -1.85 -2.81 -10.20
N ASN A 20 -1.77 -3.33 -8.97
CA ASN A 20 -2.52 -2.80 -7.84
C ASN A 20 -2.25 -1.32 -7.63
N TRP A 21 -0.97 -0.92 -7.64
CA TRP A 21 -0.57 0.49 -7.52
C TRP A 21 -1.23 1.38 -8.56
N LYS A 22 -1.23 0.95 -9.83
CA LYS A 22 -1.84 1.73 -10.91
C LYS A 22 -3.35 1.82 -10.78
N VAL A 23 -4.01 0.79 -10.29
CA VAL A 23 -5.46 0.83 -10.05
C VAL A 23 -5.76 1.73 -8.84
N GLN A 24 -5.11 1.49 -7.70
CA GLN A 24 -5.30 2.28 -6.49
C GLN A 24 -4.96 3.75 -6.72
N HIS A 25 -3.73 4.06 -7.14
CA HIS A 25 -3.27 5.44 -7.23
C HIS A 25 -3.81 6.14 -8.48
N ASN A 26 -3.66 5.55 -9.67
CA ASN A 26 -3.99 6.27 -10.91
C ASN A 26 -5.47 6.23 -11.31
N VAL A 27 -6.24 5.22 -10.86
CA VAL A 27 -7.66 5.09 -11.22
C VAL A 27 -8.55 5.52 -10.06
N LEU A 28 -8.31 5.05 -8.84
CA LEU A 28 -9.19 5.35 -7.71
C LEU A 28 -8.80 6.67 -7.04
N HIS A 29 -7.56 6.78 -6.60
CA HIS A 29 -7.08 7.91 -5.80
C HIS A 29 -7.16 9.23 -6.57
N HIS A 30 -6.62 9.31 -7.79
CA HIS A 30 -6.70 10.54 -8.61
C HIS A 30 -8.12 10.88 -9.09
N SER A 31 -9.08 9.96 -9.01
CA SER A 31 -10.49 10.24 -9.33
C SER A 31 -11.32 10.63 -8.10
N PHE A 32 -10.97 10.12 -6.93
CA PHE A 32 -11.75 10.30 -5.69
C PHE A 32 -10.91 10.80 -4.52
N THR A 33 -9.90 11.63 -4.80
CA THR A 33 -8.92 12.10 -3.80
C THR A 33 -9.61 12.68 -2.58
N ASN A 34 -9.22 12.21 -1.40
CA ASN A 34 -9.74 12.62 -0.10
C ASN A 34 -11.25 12.40 0.13
N ILE A 35 -11.93 11.60 -0.70
CA ILE A 35 -13.32 11.21 -0.49
C ILE A 35 -13.37 9.95 0.39
N HIS A 36 -13.92 10.07 1.59
CA HIS A 36 -14.04 8.94 2.53
C HIS A 36 -14.85 7.77 1.94
N GLY A 37 -14.34 6.54 2.08
CA GLY A 37 -14.96 5.33 1.53
C GLY A 37 -14.64 5.06 0.05
N HIS A 38 -14.03 6.01 -0.65
CA HIS A 38 -13.62 5.88 -2.06
C HIS A 38 -12.11 5.95 -2.23
N ASP A 39 -11.45 6.83 -1.48
CA ASP A 39 -10.00 6.92 -1.42
C ASP A 39 -9.44 5.91 -0.43
N GLU A 40 -8.77 4.88 -0.95
CA GLU A 40 -8.16 3.85 -0.12
C GLU A 40 -6.99 4.36 0.71
N ASP A 41 -6.39 5.50 0.36
CA ASP A 41 -5.29 6.11 1.12
C ASP A 41 -5.80 6.71 2.45
N LEU A 42 -7.11 6.88 2.60
CA LEU A 42 -7.80 7.24 3.84
C LEU A 42 -8.29 6.03 4.65
N GLU A 43 -8.22 4.81 4.10
CA GLU A 43 -8.78 3.60 4.70
C GLU A 43 -7.82 2.96 5.71
N ALA A 44 -8.11 3.17 6.99
CA ALA A 44 -7.27 2.70 8.09
C ALA A 44 -8.00 1.79 9.08
N GLY A 45 -9.08 1.16 8.60
CA GLY A 45 -9.95 0.32 9.40
C GLY A 45 -10.59 1.09 10.56
N THR A 46 -10.64 0.47 11.74
CA THR A 46 -11.23 1.09 12.94
C THR A 46 -10.20 1.75 13.86
N VAL A 47 -8.91 1.47 13.64
CA VAL A 47 -7.83 1.79 14.58
C VAL A 47 -7.33 3.22 14.40
N MET A 48 -7.23 3.68 13.15
CA MET A 48 -6.84 5.04 12.82
C MET A 48 -8.00 5.76 12.14
N ARG A 49 -7.99 7.10 12.22
CA ARG A 49 -8.95 7.99 11.57
C ARG A 49 -8.20 9.05 10.78
N PHE A 50 -8.37 9.02 9.45
CA PHE A 50 -7.76 9.98 8.53
C PHE A 50 -8.77 10.94 7.88
N SER A 51 -10.06 10.67 8.00
CA SER A 51 -11.10 11.58 7.49
C SER A 51 -11.95 12.18 8.61
N LYS A 52 -12.36 13.43 8.44
CA LYS A 52 -13.40 14.06 9.28
C LYS A 52 -14.74 13.33 9.20
N HIS A 53 -15.01 12.68 8.07
CA HIS A 53 -16.25 11.93 7.81
C HIS A 53 -16.24 10.50 8.37
N ALA A 54 -15.07 10.00 8.76
CA ALA A 54 -14.96 8.68 9.38
C ALA A 54 -15.45 8.71 10.84
N LYS A 55 -16.10 7.61 11.27
CA LYS A 55 -16.64 7.46 12.63
C LYS A 55 -15.53 7.59 13.68
N TRP A 56 -15.70 8.55 14.58
CA TRP A 56 -14.79 8.73 15.72
C TRP A 56 -15.01 7.65 16.79
N ARG A 57 -13.92 7.20 17.40
CA ARG A 57 -13.87 6.26 18.53
C ARG A 57 -12.93 6.80 19.60
N ALA A 58 -13.17 6.44 20.86
CA ALA A 58 -12.38 6.95 21.99
C ALA A 58 -10.86 6.72 21.85
N ILE A 59 -10.46 5.61 21.21
CA ILE A 59 -9.05 5.31 20.92
C ILE A 59 -8.38 6.40 20.08
N HIS A 60 -9.11 7.06 19.18
CA HIS A 60 -8.55 8.08 18.27
C HIS A 60 -8.04 9.31 19.02
N ARG A 61 -8.50 9.56 20.25
CA ARG A 61 -7.93 10.60 21.13
C ARG A 61 -6.42 10.39 21.33
N PHE A 62 -5.97 9.13 21.37
CA PHE A 62 -4.57 8.75 21.59
C PHE A 62 -3.82 8.44 20.29
N GLN A 63 -4.43 8.70 19.13
CA GLN A 63 -3.84 8.39 17.81
C GLN A 63 -2.46 9.01 17.62
N HIS A 64 -2.25 10.23 18.14
CA HIS A 64 -0.97 10.93 18.13
C HIS A 64 0.14 10.19 18.90
N LEU A 65 -0.17 9.19 19.73
CA LEU A 65 0.81 8.38 20.46
C LEU A 65 1.11 7.07 19.73
N TYR A 66 0.10 6.40 19.18
CA TYR A 66 0.26 5.07 18.58
C TYR A 66 0.43 5.07 17.06
N PHE A 67 0.27 6.21 16.38
CA PHE A 67 0.39 6.28 14.92
C PHE A 67 1.75 5.79 14.44
N ILE A 68 2.84 6.10 15.16
CA ILE A 68 4.20 5.76 14.74
C ILE A 68 4.41 4.25 14.64
N ILE A 69 3.80 3.50 15.57
CA ILE A 69 3.85 2.03 15.57
C ILE A 69 3.08 1.51 14.36
N LEU A 70 1.85 2.00 14.15
CA LEU A 70 1.00 1.52 13.06
C LEU A 70 1.54 1.90 11.67
N TYR A 71 2.13 3.08 11.55
CA TYR A 71 2.77 3.55 10.31
C TYR A 71 3.91 2.62 9.91
N GLY A 72 4.77 2.20 10.85
CA GLY A 72 5.81 1.24 10.56
C GLY A 72 5.32 -0.14 10.10
N LEU A 73 4.09 -0.54 10.46
CA LEU A 73 3.54 -1.84 10.06
C LEU A 73 2.91 -1.85 8.66
N THR A 74 2.75 -0.69 8.01
CA THR A 74 2.04 -0.57 6.73
C THR A 74 2.73 -1.32 5.59
N ASP A 75 4.04 -1.20 5.46
CA ASP A 75 4.81 -1.83 4.40
C ASP A 75 4.85 -3.37 4.57
N ALA A 76 5.07 -3.85 5.79
CA ALA A 76 4.97 -5.27 6.11
C ALA A 76 3.58 -5.85 5.79
N ARG A 77 2.50 -5.09 6.07
CA ARG A 77 1.14 -5.50 5.71
C ARG A 77 0.98 -5.65 4.20
N TRP A 78 1.67 -4.81 3.41
CA TRP A 78 1.63 -4.87 1.95
C TRP A 78 2.27 -6.14 1.39
N VAL A 79 3.40 -6.55 1.98
CA VAL A 79 4.09 -7.81 1.66
C VAL A 79 3.15 -8.99 1.85
N ILE A 80 2.44 -9.05 2.99
CA ILE A 80 1.72 -10.25 3.43
C ILE A 80 0.28 -10.30 2.90
N THR A 81 -0.45 -9.18 2.91
CA THR A 81 -1.92 -9.21 2.76
C THR A 81 -2.49 -8.23 1.75
N THR A 82 -2.07 -6.96 1.79
CA THR A 82 -2.78 -5.88 1.06
C THR A 82 -2.87 -6.16 -0.43
N ASP A 83 -1.78 -6.60 -1.07
CA ASP A 83 -1.80 -6.85 -2.50
C ASP A 83 -2.74 -7.97 -2.93
N PHE A 84 -2.85 -9.03 -2.13
CA PHE A 84 -3.74 -10.15 -2.42
C PHE A 84 -5.22 -9.72 -2.31
N ILE A 85 -5.54 -8.94 -1.27
CA ILE A 85 -6.89 -8.43 -1.03
C ILE A 85 -7.27 -7.42 -2.13
N GLN A 86 -6.37 -6.48 -2.42
CA GLN A 86 -6.57 -5.47 -3.46
C GLN A 86 -6.76 -6.13 -4.83
N LEU A 87 -5.86 -7.04 -5.23
CA LEU A 87 -5.95 -7.70 -6.53
C LEU A 87 -7.28 -8.46 -6.68
N LYS A 88 -7.67 -9.22 -5.66
CA LYS A 88 -8.96 -9.93 -5.65
C LYS A 88 -10.13 -8.97 -5.84
N ARG A 89 -10.15 -7.85 -5.11
CA ARG A 89 -11.22 -6.84 -5.21
C ARG A 89 -11.23 -6.16 -6.57
N TYR A 90 -10.08 -5.72 -7.07
CA TYR A 90 -9.96 -5.01 -8.34
C TYR A 90 -10.38 -5.88 -9.52
N LEU A 91 -9.97 -7.16 -9.54
CA LEU A 91 -10.43 -8.10 -10.55
C LEU A 91 -11.94 -8.35 -10.46
N LYS A 92 -12.50 -8.50 -9.25
CA LYS A 92 -13.95 -8.67 -9.05
C LYS A 92 -14.75 -7.47 -9.57
N LEU A 93 -14.23 -6.26 -9.39
CA LEU A 93 -14.84 -5.01 -9.85
C LEU A 93 -14.49 -4.66 -11.31
N ASN A 94 -13.75 -5.52 -12.02
CA ASN A 94 -13.25 -5.25 -13.37
C ASN A 94 -12.45 -3.94 -13.51
N LEU A 95 -11.78 -3.51 -12.44
CA LEU A 95 -10.94 -2.32 -12.44
C LEU A 95 -9.59 -2.61 -13.10
N SER A 96 -9.16 -1.73 -13.99
CA SER A 96 -7.88 -1.83 -14.67
C SER A 96 -7.37 -0.47 -15.13
N TYR A 97 -6.06 -0.32 -15.24
CA TYR A 97 -5.45 0.91 -15.75
C TYR A 97 -5.30 0.85 -17.28
N LYS A 98 -6.01 1.73 -18.00
CA LYS A 98 -6.00 1.91 -19.48
C LYS A 98 -6.48 0.72 -20.33
N LYS A 99 -6.20 -0.52 -19.95
CA LYS A 99 -6.54 -1.72 -20.72
C LYS A 99 -7.00 -2.83 -19.78
N LYS A 100 -7.99 -3.61 -20.24
CA LYS A 100 -8.39 -4.85 -19.57
C LYS A 100 -7.19 -5.77 -19.43
N THR A 101 -7.14 -6.46 -18.29
CA THR A 101 -6.10 -7.44 -18.00
C THR A 101 -6.68 -8.85 -17.86
N SER A 102 -5.82 -9.85 -17.95
CA SER A 102 -6.15 -11.24 -17.66
C SER A 102 -6.01 -11.49 -16.15
N PRO A 103 -7.08 -11.91 -15.45
CA PRO A 103 -7.03 -12.25 -14.03
C PRO A 103 -5.91 -13.25 -13.70
N THR A 104 -5.75 -14.30 -14.53
CA THR A 104 -4.72 -15.33 -14.34
C THR A 104 -3.32 -14.74 -14.41
N ARG A 105 -3.10 -13.81 -15.35
CA ARG A 105 -1.80 -13.15 -15.51
C ARG A 105 -1.45 -12.30 -14.30
N GLU A 106 -2.38 -11.49 -13.79
CA GLU A 106 -2.08 -10.61 -12.65
C GLU A 106 -1.84 -11.41 -11.36
N TRP A 107 -2.58 -12.51 -11.15
CA TRP A 107 -2.29 -13.44 -10.05
C TRP A 107 -0.91 -14.07 -10.17
N LEU A 108 -0.54 -14.54 -11.36
CA LEU A 108 0.78 -15.13 -11.61
C LEU A 108 1.89 -14.10 -11.36
N VAL A 109 1.75 -12.88 -11.88
CA VAL A 109 2.71 -11.80 -11.64
C VAL A 109 2.84 -11.51 -10.15
N LEU A 110 1.74 -11.34 -9.43
CA LEU A 110 1.77 -11.09 -7.99
C LEU A 110 2.54 -12.19 -7.25
N VAL A 111 2.18 -13.46 -7.44
CA VAL A 111 2.82 -14.58 -6.74
C VAL A 111 4.31 -14.67 -7.07
N LEU A 112 4.69 -14.61 -8.36
CA LEU A 112 6.10 -14.67 -8.76
C LEU A 112 6.92 -13.52 -8.19
N THR A 113 6.37 -12.30 -8.18
CA THR A 113 7.06 -11.15 -7.57
C THR A 113 7.24 -11.28 -6.07
N LYS A 114 6.27 -11.87 -5.34
CA LYS A 114 6.40 -12.12 -3.90
C LYS A 114 7.42 -13.21 -3.59
N ILE A 115 7.45 -14.28 -4.39
CA ILE A 115 8.48 -15.33 -4.29
C ILE A 115 9.88 -14.72 -4.53
N PHE A 116 10.04 -13.95 -5.60
CA PHE A 116 11.31 -13.28 -5.89
C PHE A 116 11.72 -12.30 -4.79
N TYR A 117 10.77 -11.54 -4.24
CA TYR A 117 11.00 -10.62 -3.13
C TYR A 117 11.54 -11.34 -1.88
N VAL A 118 10.89 -12.44 -1.46
CA VAL A 118 11.35 -13.26 -0.32
C VAL A 118 12.69 -13.90 -0.62
N ALA A 119 12.90 -14.38 -1.84
CA ALA A 119 14.18 -14.94 -2.27
C ALA A 119 15.31 -13.90 -2.17
N LEU A 120 15.07 -12.66 -2.60
CA LEU A 120 16.05 -11.59 -2.59
C LEU A 120 16.40 -11.10 -1.17
N TRP A 121 15.39 -10.89 -0.32
CA TRP A 121 15.60 -10.22 0.98
C TRP A 121 15.78 -11.17 2.16
N ILE A 122 15.39 -12.44 2.04
CA ILE A 122 15.49 -13.43 3.11
C ILE A 122 16.41 -14.57 2.70
N VAL A 123 16.08 -15.28 1.61
CA VAL A 123 16.80 -16.49 1.22
C VAL A 123 18.23 -16.20 0.81
N LEU A 124 18.44 -15.20 -0.06
CA LEU A 124 19.77 -14.86 -0.56
C LEU A 124 20.72 -14.46 0.59
N PRO A 125 20.37 -13.54 1.51
CA PRO A 125 21.18 -13.25 2.69
C PRO A 125 21.47 -14.49 3.55
N MET A 126 20.52 -15.43 3.69
CA MET A 126 20.74 -16.66 4.45
C MET A 126 21.74 -17.61 3.78
N LEU A 127 21.88 -17.54 2.46
CA LEU A 127 22.81 -18.40 1.70
C LEU A 127 24.23 -17.81 1.60
N VAL A 128 24.36 -16.47 1.61
CA VAL A 128 25.64 -15.80 1.31
C VAL A 128 26.30 -15.16 2.53
N LEU A 129 25.56 -14.90 3.62
CA LEU A 129 26.10 -14.30 4.83
C LEU A 129 26.26 -15.36 5.92
N ASP A 130 27.40 -15.32 6.62
CA ASP A 130 27.62 -16.11 7.83
C ASP A 130 26.96 -15.45 9.05
N LEU A 131 25.62 -15.39 9.01
CA LEU A 131 24.79 -14.83 10.07
C LEU A 131 23.74 -15.86 10.49
N ALA A 132 23.45 -15.90 11.78
CA ALA A 132 22.29 -16.65 12.27
C ALA A 132 21.00 -16.12 11.61
N TRP A 133 20.14 -17.03 11.15
CA TRP A 133 18.91 -16.73 10.41
C TRP A 133 18.03 -15.65 11.07
N TRP A 134 17.96 -15.63 12.41
CA TRP A 134 17.16 -14.66 13.15
C TRP A 134 17.69 -13.22 13.01
N LYS A 135 19.00 -13.02 12.82
CA LYS A 135 19.57 -11.68 12.56
C LYS A 135 19.08 -11.11 11.24
N ILE A 136 18.98 -11.96 10.22
CA ILE A 136 18.45 -11.59 8.90
C ILE A 136 16.96 -11.22 9.02
N LEU A 137 16.18 -12.01 9.77
CA LEU A 137 14.77 -11.69 10.01
C LEU A 137 14.57 -10.39 10.79
N ILE A 138 15.41 -10.11 11.79
CA ILE A 138 15.38 -8.82 12.49
C ILE A 138 15.68 -7.68 11.51
N GLY A 139 16.72 -7.82 10.67
CA GLY A 139 17.03 -6.83 9.63
C GLY A 139 15.87 -6.61 8.67
N PHE A 140 15.20 -7.69 8.26
CA PHE A 140 14.00 -7.64 7.42
C PHE A 140 12.84 -6.87 8.09
N VAL A 141 12.58 -7.15 9.37
CA VAL A 141 11.55 -6.42 10.15
C VAL A 141 11.90 -4.94 10.30
N VAL A 142 13.15 -4.62 10.62
CA VAL A 142 13.62 -3.23 10.77
C VAL A 142 13.52 -2.47 9.45
N MET A 143 13.89 -3.10 8.33
CA MET A 143 13.76 -2.54 6.99
C MET A 143 12.29 -2.18 6.69
N HIS A 144 11.37 -3.12 6.88
CA HIS A 144 9.94 -2.89 6.67
C HIS A 144 9.35 -1.84 7.62
N TYR A 145 9.76 -1.86 8.89
CA TYR A 145 9.29 -0.88 9.86
C TYR A 145 9.71 0.54 9.46
N THR A 146 10.97 0.70 9.03
CA THR A 146 11.51 1.98 8.57
C THR A 146 10.82 2.43 7.28
N ALA A 147 10.70 1.53 6.30
CA ALA A 147 10.02 1.81 5.04
C ALA A 147 8.55 2.19 5.26
N GLY A 148 7.84 1.49 6.15
CA GLY A 148 6.46 1.77 6.51
C GLY A 148 6.27 3.16 7.13
N ILE A 149 7.18 3.58 8.02
CA ILE A 149 7.15 4.94 8.56
C ILE A 149 7.32 5.98 7.45
N ILE A 150 8.35 5.81 6.60
CA ILE A 150 8.64 6.76 5.52
C ILE A 150 7.45 6.85 4.56
N LEU A 151 6.95 5.70 4.10
CA LEU A 151 5.82 5.62 3.18
C LEU A 151 4.58 6.27 3.79
N SER A 152 4.22 5.90 5.01
CA SER A 152 3.03 6.44 5.67
C SER A 152 3.12 7.95 5.85
N VAL A 153 4.27 8.48 6.29
CA VAL A 153 4.44 9.93 6.45
C VAL A 153 4.31 10.65 5.11
N VAL A 154 5.02 10.18 4.08
CA VAL A 154 4.99 10.82 2.75
C VAL A 154 3.59 10.83 2.15
N PHE A 155 2.86 9.71 2.23
CA PHE A 155 1.49 9.64 1.72
C PHE A 155 0.54 10.52 2.51
N GLN A 156 0.58 10.43 3.84
CA GLN A 156 -0.38 11.12 4.68
C GLN A 156 -0.17 12.64 4.69
N LEU A 157 1.03 13.14 4.35
CA LEU A 157 1.26 14.57 4.11
C LEU A 157 0.39 15.15 2.98
N ALA A 158 -0.14 14.35 2.05
CA ALA A 158 -1.08 14.82 1.03
C ALA A 158 -2.56 14.81 1.50
N HIS A 159 -2.87 14.08 2.59
CA HIS A 159 -4.24 13.74 2.97
C HIS A 159 -4.70 14.35 4.30
N ILE A 160 -3.80 14.54 5.26
CA ILE A 160 -4.15 14.91 6.63
C ILE A 160 -3.41 16.17 7.11
N THR A 161 -3.37 17.20 6.25
CA THR A 161 -2.87 18.53 6.63
C THR A 161 -4.02 19.49 6.92
N THR A 162 -3.70 20.61 7.58
CA THR A 162 -4.71 21.60 8.00
C THR A 162 -5.50 22.20 6.84
N ASN A 163 -4.90 22.26 5.65
CA ASN A 163 -5.48 22.89 4.47
C ASN A 163 -6.00 21.86 3.45
N THR A 164 -6.06 20.58 3.81
CA THR A 164 -6.54 19.53 2.90
C THR A 164 -8.07 19.48 2.90
N ASP A 165 -8.67 19.65 1.72
CA ASP A 165 -10.10 19.44 1.53
C ASP A 165 -10.45 17.94 1.60
N MET A 166 -11.56 17.62 2.27
CA MET A 166 -12.14 16.26 2.28
C MET A 166 -13.58 16.34 1.77
N PRO A 167 -13.78 16.32 0.45
CA PRO A 167 -15.10 16.42 -0.15
C PRO A 167 -15.97 15.20 0.21
N LEU A 168 -17.29 15.42 0.21
CA LEU A 168 -18.25 14.32 0.22
C LEU A 168 -18.47 13.82 -1.22
N PRO A 169 -18.86 12.56 -1.43
CA PRO A 169 -19.23 12.08 -2.75
C PRO A 169 -20.31 12.98 -3.35
N SER A 170 -20.10 13.47 -4.59
CA SER A 170 -21.15 14.18 -5.30
C SER A 170 -22.31 13.22 -5.57
N THR A 171 -23.55 13.67 -5.37
CA THR A 171 -24.77 12.91 -5.73
C THR A 171 -24.92 12.67 -7.24
N GLN A 172 -24.06 13.26 -8.07
CA GLN A 172 -24.00 12.98 -9.50
C GLN A 172 -23.03 11.85 -9.76
N VAL A 173 -23.59 10.71 -10.15
CA VAL A 173 -22.87 9.60 -10.78
C VAL A 173 -22.25 10.14 -12.08
N GLN A 174 -20.93 10.21 -12.15
CA GLN A 174 -20.19 10.33 -13.41
C GLN A 174 -19.73 8.94 -13.84
#